data_AF-U5NJB7-F1
#
_entry.id   AF-U5NJB7-F1
#
_cell.length_a   1.000
_cell.length_b   1.000
_cell.length_c   1.000
_cell.angle_alpha   90.00
_cell.angle_beta   90.00
_cell.angle_gamma   90.00
#
_symmetry.space_group_name_H-M   'P 1'
#
loop_
_entity.id
_entity.type
_entity.pdbx_description
1 polymer ?
#
loop_
_entity_poly.entity_id
_entity_poly.type
_entity_poly.pdbx_seq_one_letter_code
_entity_poly.pdbx_strand_id
1 'polypeptide(L)'
;MMDYGTCEGDTCKRRGCKGVIETHPVENCSCHIAPPCSACTAPRNYCPVCDWEEADDVVINDYVVNVDKNTGNYRVWTQRPLDATKIDWHNKLHSNASMIKEGVYPEGTTMAQVEEMVRGTFGGRFEQFGCGKFKYVAYTD
;
A
#
# COMPACT_ATOMS: atom_id res chain seq x y z
N MET A 1 -10.09 2.26 6.76
CA MET A 1 -9.41 1.12 7.42
C MET A 1 -9.62 -0.08 6.52
N MET A 2 -8.59 -0.90 6.32
CA MET A 2 -8.76 -2.19 5.65
C MET A 2 -9.56 -3.09 6.59
N ASP A 3 -10.80 -3.42 6.22
CA ASP A 3 -11.67 -4.33 6.98
C ASP A 3 -11.41 -5.81 6.66
N TYR A 4 -10.36 -6.11 5.88
CA TYR A 4 -10.01 -7.46 5.43
C TYR A 4 -8.78 -7.98 6.16
N GLY A 5 -8.78 -9.26 6.51
CA GLY A 5 -7.60 -9.93 7.08
C GLY A 5 -6.55 -10.19 6.02
N THR A 6 -5.28 -9.90 6.31
CA THR A 6 -4.16 -10.07 5.35
C THR A 6 -3.03 -10.93 5.91
N CYS A 7 -2.94 -11.05 7.23
CA CYS A 7 -1.90 -11.82 7.90
C CYS A 7 -2.44 -13.18 8.35
N GLU A 8 -1.55 -14.15 8.54
CA GLU A 8 -1.87 -15.46 9.10
C GLU A 8 -2.67 -15.34 10.41
N GLY A 9 -3.78 -16.08 10.51
CA GLY A 9 -4.67 -16.04 11.67
C GLY A 9 -5.74 -14.93 11.62
N ASP A 10 -5.64 -13.95 10.72
CA ASP A 10 -6.69 -12.95 10.56
C ASP A 10 -7.96 -13.56 9.96
N THR A 11 -9.13 -13.02 10.32
CA THR A 11 -10.38 -13.36 9.62
C THR A 11 -10.43 -12.64 8.27
N CYS A 12 -10.64 -13.39 7.19
CA CYS A 12 -10.58 -12.89 5.82
C CYS A 12 -11.52 -11.69 5.55
N LYS A 13 -12.81 -11.81 5.90
CA LYS A 13 -13.87 -10.79 5.71
C LYS A 13 -14.13 -10.33 4.26
N ARG A 14 -13.34 -10.77 3.26
CA ARG A 14 -13.56 -10.45 1.84
C ARG A 14 -14.90 -11.03 1.38
N ARG A 15 -15.79 -10.20 0.82
CA ARG A 15 -17.15 -10.60 0.40
C ARG A 15 -17.94 -11.33 1.51
N GLY A 16 -17.71 -10.99 2.78
CA GLY A 16 -18.35 -11.67 3.92
C GLY A 16 -17.79 -13.04 4.26
N CYS A 17 -16.65 -13.43 3.67
CA CYS A 17 -15.95 -14.66 3.97
C CYS A 17 -15.54 -14.73 5.45
N LYS A 18 -15.85 -15.84 6.11
CA LYS A 18 -15.49 -16.12 7.52
C LYS A 18 -14.27 -17.05 7.64
N GLY A 19 -13.55 -17.27 6.54
CA GLY A 19 -12.31 -18.04 6.54
C GLY A 19 -11.21 -17.34 7.33
N VAL A 20 -10.23 -18.12 7.79
CA VAL A 20 -9.01 -17.63 8.44
C VAL A 20 -7.89 -17.66 7.40
N ILE A 21 -7.06 -16.63 7.39
CA ILE A 21 -5.91 -16.56 6.50
C ILE A 21 -4.86 -17.57 6.95
N GLU A 22 -4.38 -18.38 6.02
CA GLU A 22 -3.32 -19.37 6.19
C GLU A 22 -2.11 -18.98 5.34
N THR A 23 -0.95 -19.56 5.63
CA THR A 23 0.30 -19.29 4.91
C THR A 23 0.81 -20.57 4.25
N HIS A 24 1.08 -20.53 2.95
CA HIS A 24 1.71 -21.66 2.27
C HIS A 24 3.09 -21.98 2.87
N PRO A 25 3.49 -23.25 3.00
CA PRO A 25 4.84 -23.60 3.45
C PRO A 25 5.91 -23.03 2.50
N VAL A 26 7.12 -22.78 3.02
CA VAL A 26 8.24 -22.38 2.17
C VAL A 26 8.76 -23.60 1.42
N GLU A 27 8.56 -23.63 0.11
CA GLU A 27 9.14 -24.65 -0.78
C GLU A 27 10.30 -24.06 -1.58
N ASN A 28 11.29 -24.90 -1.94
CA ASN A 28 12.46 -24.48 -2.74
C ASN A 28 13.31 -23.35 -2.13
N CYS A 29 13.46 -23.34 -0.80
CA CYS A 29 14.30 -22.37 -0.10
C CYS A 29 15.79 -22.51 -0.48
N SER A 30 16.39 -21.39 -0.89
CA SER A 30 17.81 -21.29 -1.23
C SER A 30 18.57 -20.30 -0.34
N CYS A 31 18.09 -20.03 0.88
CA CYS A 31 18.72 -19.10 1.82
C CYS A 31 20.18 -19.45 2.17
N HIS A 32 20.60 -20.70 2.01
CA HIS A 32 22.00 -21.11 2.20
C HIS A 32 22.92 -20.67 1.04
N ILE A 33 22.36 -20.27 -0.11
CA ILE A 33 23.09 -19.79 -1.29
C ILE A 33 22.97 -18.27 -1.40
N ALA A 34 21.75 -17.73 -1.25
CA ALA A 34 21.46 -16.31 -1.42
C ALA A 34 20.36 -15.85 -0.43
N PRO A 35 20.73 -15.52 0.81
CA PRO A 35 19.78 -14.94 1.77
C PRO A 35 19.61 -13.41 1.57
N PRO A 36 18.39 -12.87 1.71
CA PRO A 36 17.12 -13.60 1.80
C PRO A 36 16.70 -14.15 0.42
N CYS A 37 16.24 -15.41 0.37
CA CYS A 37 15.83 -16.01 -0.91
C CYS A 37 14.38 -15.64 -1.27
N SER A 38 14.08 -15.64 -2.57
CA SER A 38 12.75 -15.30 -3.09
C SER A 38 11.63 -16.17 -2.51
N ALA A 39 11.88 -17.45 -2.24
CA ALA A 39 10.90 -18.35 -1.63
C ALA A 39 10.53 -17.92 -0.19
N CYS A 40 11.49 -17.37 0.57
CA CYS A 40 11.23 -16.90 1.94
C CYS A 40 10.60 -15.51 1.97
N THR A 41 10.86 -14.66 0.98
CA THR A 41 10.33 -13.28 0.92
C THR A 41 9.09 -13.15 0.05
N ALA A 42 8.70 -14.19 -0.69
CA ALA A 42 7.49 -14.17 -1.48
C ALA A 42 6.25 -14.07 -0.57
N PRO A 43 5.22 -13.33 -1.00
CA PRO A 43 3.90 -13.40 -0.41
C PRO A 43 3.38 -14.84 -0.42
N ARG A 44 2.83 -15.30 0.70
CA ARG A 44 2.39 -16.71 0.87
C ARG A 44 1.03 -16.83 1.55
N ASN A 45 0.44 -15.70 1.96
CA ASN A 45 -0.83 -15.72 2.66
C ASN A 45 -1.96 -16.00 1.68
N TYR A 46 -2.91 -16.84 2.08
CA TYR A 46 -4.08 -17.20 1.27
C TYR A 46 -5.30 -17.47 2.16
N CYS A 47 -6.49 -17.42 1.56
CA CYS A 47 -7.73 -17.80 2.20
C CYS A 47 -8.26 -19.09 1.58
N PRO A 48 -8.36 -20.21 2.32
CA PRO A 48 -8.81 -21.50 1.80
C PRO A 48 -10.31 -21.54 1.45
N VAL A 49 -11.08 -20.50 1.80
CA VAL A 49 -12.54 -20.47 1.61
C VAL A 49 -12.97 -19.66 0.39
N CYS A 50 -12.25 -18.57 0.07
CA CYS A 50 -12.61 -17.68 -1.03
C CYS A 50 -11.51 -17.56 -2.09
N ASP A 51 -10.54 -18.46 -2.05
CA ASP A 51 -9.40 -18.56 -2.98
C ASP A 51 -8.62 -17.25 -3.14
N TRP A 52 -8.62 -16.38 -2.13
CA TRP A 52 -7.77 -15.18 -2.15
C TRP A 52 -6.33 -15.59 -1.93
N GLU A 53 -5.41 -15.09 -2.74
CA GLU A 53 -3.97 -15.26 -2.58
C GLU A 53 -3.28 -13.90 -2.59
N GLU A 54 -2.40 -13.67 -1.61
CA GLU A 54 -1.57 -12.47 -1.51
C GLU A 54 -0.61 -12.34 -2.69
N ALA A 55 -0.16 -13.47 -3.24
CA ALA A 55 0.70 -13.50 -4.42
C ALA A 55 0.05 -12.89 -5.68
N ASP A 56 -1.29 -12.78 -5.68
CA ASP A 56 -2.06 -12.19 -6.78
C ASP A 56 -2.38 -10.71 -6.57
N ASP A 57 -1.97 -10.11 -5.44
CA ASP A 57 -2.13 -8.69 -5.17
C ASP A 57 -1.17 -7.88 -6.06
N VAL A 58 -1.73 -6.97 -6.84
CA VAL A 58 -0.98 -6.05 -7.70
C VAL A 58 -1.26 -4.60 -7.32
N VAL A 59 -0.25 -3.74 -7.42
CA VAL A 59 -0.42 -2.30 -7.19
C VAL A 59 -0.72 -1.60 -8.50
N ILE A 60 -1.93 -1.04 -8.62
CA ILE A 60 -2.39 -0.26 -9.77
C ILE A 60 -2.86 1.11 -9.26
N ASN A 61 -2.26 2.20 -9.76
CA ASN A 61 -2.63 3.59 -9.44
C ASN A 61 -2.76 3.89 -7.93
N ASP A 62 -1.77 3.48 -7.12
CA ASP A 62 -1.78 3.60 -5.64
C ASP A 62 -2.81 2.73 -4.90
N TYR A 63 -3.40 1.75 -5.58
CA TYR A 63 -4.28 0.77 -4.96
C TYR A 63 -3.72 -0.64 -5.07
N VAL A 64 -3.81 -1.39 -3.98
CA VAL A 64 -3.64 -2.84 -3.98
C VAL A 64 -4.95 -3.44 -4.49
N VAL A 65 -4.82 -4.18 -5.59
CA VAL A 65 -5.92 -4.78 -6.33
C VAL A 65 -5.68 -6.28 -6.41
N ASN A 66 -6.70 -7.06 -6.07
CA ASN A 66 -6.70 -8.50 -6.26
C ASN A 66 -7.75 -8.87 -7.31
N VAL A 67 -7.33 -9.51 -8.40
CA VAL A 67 -8.24 -9.95 -9.47
C VAL A 67 -8.51 -11.44 -9.29
N ASP A 68 -9.78 -11.81 -9.32
CA ASP A 68 -10.19 -13.19 -9.42
C ASP A 68 -9.78 -13.75 -10.79
N LYS A 69 -8.78 -14.63 -10.85
CA LYS A 69 -8.29 -15.21 -12.12
C LYS A 69 -9.37 -15.97 -12.89
N ASN A 70 -10.38 -16.52 -12.22
CA ASN A 70 -11.43 -17.33 -12.85
C ASN A 70 -12.52 -16.45 -13.48
N THR A 71 -12.84 -15.32 -12.85
CA THR A 71 -13.96 -14.45 -13.27
C THR A 71 -13.54 -13.09 -13.83
N GLY A 72 -12.27 -12.71 -13.67
CA GLY A 72 -11.75 -11.38 -14.02
C GLY A 72 -12.23 -10.24 -13.11
N ASN A 73 -13.00 -10.55 -12.06
CA ASN A 73 -13.58 -9.54 -11.18
C ASN A 73 -12.61 -9.11 -10.08
N TYR A 74 -12.61 -7.81 -9.76
CA TYR A 74 -11.89 -7.30 -8.59
C TYR A 74 -12.50 -7.84 -7.28
N ARG A 75 -11.64 -8.39 -6.42
CA ARG A 75 -12.01 -8.90 -5.09
C ARG A 75 -11.71 -7.90 -3.99
N VAL A 76 -10.59 -7.19 -4.14
CA VAL A 76 -10.12 -6.15 -3.21
C VAL A 76 -9.69 -4.95 -4.03
N TRP A 77 -10.03 -3.77 -3.53
CA TRP A 77 -9.53 -2.49 -4.01
C TRP A 77 -9.29 -1.61 -2.79
N THR A 78 -8.05 -1.57 -2.32
CA THR A 78 -7.68 -0.82 -1.11
C THR A 78 -6.47 0.05 -1.39
N GLN A 79 -6.47 1.27 -0.85
CA GLN A 79 -5.35 2.18 -1.00
C GLN A 79 -4.09 1.54 -0.40
N ARG A 80 -2.98 1.58 -1.13
CA ARG A 80 -1.73 0.96 -0.66
C ARG A 80 -1.27 1.61 0.65
N PRO A 81 -0.67 0.83 1.57
CA PRO A 81 -0.03 1.41 2.73
C PRO A 81 1.08 2.36 2.29
N LEU A 82 1.24 3.45 3.06
CA LEU A 82 2.34 4.39 2.88
C LEU A 82 3.62 3.83 3.50
N ASP A 83 4.73 3.96 2.78
CA ASP A 83 6.04 3.49 3.20
C ASP A 83 6.82 4.62 3.89
N ALA A 84 6.96 4.53 5.22
CA ALA A 84 7.64 5.54 6.02
C ALA A 84 9.17 5.58 5.82
N THR A 85 9.75 4.63 5.09
CA THR A 85 11.21 4.63 4.80
C THR A 85 11.58 5.61 3.69
N LYS A 86 10.60 6.13 2.96
CA LYS A 86 10.76 7.10 1.86
C LYS A 86 9.69 8.19 1.94
N ILE A 87 9.87 9.26 1.15
CA ILE A 87 8.83 10.27 1.00
C ILE A 87 7.73 9.65 0.14
N ASP A 88 6.60 9.34 0.75
CA ASP A 88 5.51 8.62 0.13
C ASP A 88 4.18 9.27 0.46
N TRP A 89 3.29 9.41 -0.51
CA TRP A 89 2.03 10.13 -0.30
C TRP A 89 0.92 9.66 -1.22
N HIS A 90 -0.29 10.02 -0.80
CA HIS A 90 -1.50 9.87 -1.58
C HIS A 90 -2.03 11.23 -2.00
N ASN A 91 -2.47 11.29 -3.26
CA ASN A 91 -3.18 12.45 -3.78
C ASN A 91 -4.66 12.37 -3.36
N LYS A 92 -5.18 13.44 -2.79
CA LYS A 92 -6.58 13.62 -2.42
C LYS A 92 -7.16 14.82 -3.15
N LEU A 93 -8.41 14.68 -3.58
CA LEU A 93 -9.19 15.77 -4.15
C LEU A 93 -9.33 16.91 -3.12
N HIS A 94 -9.17 18.14 -3.58
CA HIS A 94 -9.32 19.32 -2.74
C HIS A 94 -10.19 20.39 -3.42
N SER A 95 -9.67 21.08 -4.43
CA SER A 95 -10.43 22.04 -5.23
C SER A 95 -10.13 21.88 -6.71
N ASN A 96 -10.78 22.68 -7.55
CA ASN A 96 -10.57 22.67 -9.00
C ASN A 96 -9.15 23.09 -9.42
N ALA A 97 -8.44 23.84 -8.58
CA ALA A 97 -7.08 24.36 -8.86
C ALA A 97 -6.06 23.92 -7.80
N SER A 98 -6.36 22.86 -7.04
CA SER A 98 -5.40 22.32 -6.07
C SER A 98 -5.67 20.88 -5.67
N MET A 99 -4.62 20.21 -5.21
CA MET A 99 -4.63 18.83 -4.78
C MET A 99 -3.97 18.71 -3.40
N ILE A 100 -4.60 17.96 -2.49
CA ILE A 100 -3.97 17.61 -1.22
C ILE A 100 -3.03 16.42 -1.45
N LYS A 101 -1.80 16.54 -0.96
CA LYS A 101 -0.83 15.44 -0.87
C LYS A 101 -0.64 15.12 0.60
N GLU A 102 -1.15 13.98 1.02
CA GLU A 102 -1.06 13.50 2.40
C GLU A 102 -0.15 12.28 2.45
N GLY A 103 0.89 12.34 3.26
CA GLY A 103 1.98 11.38 3.18
C GLY A 103 2.81 11.22 4.44
N VAL A 104 3.84 10.39 4.31
CA VAL A 104 4.85 10.07 5.31
C VAL A 104 6.24 10.38 4.79
N TYR A 105 7.19 10.55 5.70
CA TYR A 105 8.60 10.75 5.37
C TYR A 105 9.50 10.11 6.44
N PRO A 106 10.73 9.69 6.07
CA PRO A 106 11.67 9.08 7.00
C PRO A 106 12.27 10.14 7.94
N GLU A 107 12.73 9.69 9.11
CA GLU A 107 13.32 10.55 10.12
C GLU A 107 14.56 11.29 9.56
N GLY A 108 14.67 12.58 9.85
CA GLY A 108 15.72 13.45 9.30
C GLY A 108 15.41 14.12 7.96
N THR A 109 14.26 13.81 7.33
CA THR A 109 13.82 14.52 6.12
C THR A 109 13.38 15.95 6.44
N THR A 110 13.89 16.92 5.69
CA THR A 110 13.56 18.34 5.85
C THR A 110 12.30 18.73 5.08
N MET A 111 11.63 19.81 5.49
CA MET A 111 10.46 20.35 4.77
C MET A 111 10.76 20.66 3.31
N ALA A 112 11.95 21.20 3.02
CA ALA A 112 12.36 21.55 1.65
C ALA A 112 12.46 20.32 0.74
N GLN A 113 12.98 19.19 1.24
CA GLN A 113 13.06 17.94 0.47
C GLN A 113 11.67 17.37 0.20
N VAL A 114 10.76 17.44 1.17
CA VAL A 114 9.37 17.03 0.93
C VAL A 114 8.72 17.95 -0.09
N GLU A 115 8.86 19.27 0.06
CA GLU A 115 8.28 20.28 -0.84
C GLU A 115 8.74 20.09 -2.29
N GLU A 116 10.03 19.81 -2.51
CA GLU A 116 10.59 19.54 -3.83
C GLU A 116 9.85 18.39 -4.55
N MET A 117 9.50 17.34 -3.81
CA MET A 117 8.79 16.18 -4.35
C MET A 117 7.29 16.43 -4.54
N VAL A 118 6.68 17.23 -3.65
CA VAL A 118 5.22 17.36 -3.57
C VAL A 118 4.69 18.70 -4.09
N ARG A 119 5.54 19.64 -4.50
CA ARG A 119 5.08 20.90 -5.08
C ARG A 119 4.14 20.70 -6.28
N GLY A 120 3.13 21.57 -6.39
CA GLY A 120 2.32 21.69 -7.59
C GLY A 120 3.01 22.58 -8.63
N THR A 121 2.38 22.73 -9.79
CA THR A 121 2.86 23.59 -10.88
C THR A 121 3.12 25.02 -10.39
N PHE A 122 2.22 25.56 -9.57
CA PHE A 122 2.31 26.91 -9.00
C PHE A 122 2.84 26.92 -7.55
N GLY A 123 3.52 25.85 -7.13
CA GLY A 123 3.95 25.67 -5.75
C GLY A 123 2.84 25.11 -4.86
N GLY A 124 2.71 25.63 -3.65
CA GLY A 124 1.76 25.13 -2.66
C GLY A 124 2.09 25.58 -1.25
N ARG A 125 1.51 24.90 -0.25
CA ARG A 125 1.77 25.16 1.17
C ARG A 125 1.62 23.89 2.01
N PHE A 126 2.39 23.79 3.08
CA PHE A 126 2.15 22.78 4.12
C PHE A 126 0.97 23.21 5.01
N GLU A 127 0.01 22.31 5.18
CA GLU A 127 -0.99 22.40 6.25
C GLU A 127 -0.50 21.70 7.52
N GLN A 128 0.25 20.61 7.36
CA GLN A 128 0.83 19.85 8.46
C GLN A 128 2.21 19.33 8.07
N PHE A 129 3.16 19.41 8.99
CA PHE A 129 4.46 18.76 8.87
C PHE A 129 4.97 18.41 10.27
N GLY A 130 5.21 17.14 10.56
CA GLY A 130 5.70 16.69 11.85
C GLY A 130 5.44 15.21 12.10
N CYS A 131 6.19 14.61 13.04
CA CYS A 131 6.01 13.21 13.46
C CYS A 131 6.06 12.20 12.30
N GLY A 132 6.92 12.44 11.30
CA GLY A 132 7.05 11.55 10.12
C GLY A 132 5.86 11.61 9.16
N LYS A 133 4.96 12.61 9.30
CA LYS A 133 3.76 12.79 8.48
C LYS A 133 3.64 14.22 7.97
N PHE A 134 3.06 14.37 6.79
CA PHE A 134 2.80 15.67 6.21
C PHE A 134 1.46 15.73 5.48
N LYS A 135 0.94 16.95 5.39
CA LYS A 135 -0.20 17.33 4.55
C LYS A 135 0.17 18.61 3.81
N TYR A 136 0.21 18.54 2.49
CA TYR A 136 0.59 19.63 1.62
C TYR A 136 -0.51 19.92 0.60
N VAL A 137 -0.86 21.20 0.41
CA VAL A 137 -1.79 21.64 -0.62
C VAL A 137 -0.96 22.11 -1.82
N ALA A 138 -0.93 21.29 -2.86
CA ALA A 138 -0.27 21.60 -4.12
C ALA A 138 -1.23 22.40 -5.02
N TYR A 139 -0.80 23.58 -5.48
CA TYR A 139 -1.59 24.38 -6.41
C TYR A 139 -1.37 23.88 -7.84
N THR A 140 -2.47 23.53 -8.50
CA THR A 140 -2.51 22.99 -9.86
C THR A 140 -3.29 23.95 -10.77
N ASP A 141 -3.26 23.71 -12.07
CA ASP A 141 -4.15 24.40 -13.03
C ASP A 141 -5.61 24.00 -12.80
#